data_AF-A0AAE2SVG8-F1
#
_entry.id   AF-A0AAE2SVG8-F1
#
_cell.length_a   1.000
_cell.length_b   1.000
_cell.length_c   1.000
_cell.angle_alpha   90.00
_cell.angle_beta   90.00
_cell.angle_gamma   90.00
#
_symmetry.space_group_name_H-M   'P 1'
#
loop_
_entity.id
_entity.type
_entity.pdbx_description
1 polymer ?
#
loop_
_entity_poly.entity_id
_entity_poly.type
_entity_poly.pdbx_seq_one_letter_code
_entity_poly.pdbx_strand_id
1 'polypeptide(L)'
;MGGIASAPINEAVFFLSKASPEDLEQLKNSFPEIKDELNPGIMAGEADLSPAQARTILKAKAQVIVVVLNKTIELSDRALSQASRKMRFGRRTRMGGQVITVVGTSGVLAAIGITQNGLAIASAILALLGSLAAILGEYFEQIVDKKQGGLNEIFLRIATARHKAVIITKTIETYIREDIIDSGLETTIREGNALSEEITSNVYQIFEAFDVTHGR
;
A
#
# COMPACT_ATOMS: atom_id res chain seq x y z
N MET A 1 23.45 24.50 -19.39
CA MET A 1 22.31 23.73 -19.93
C MET A 1 22.39 22.35 -19.30
N GLY A 2 21.56 22.09 -18.29
CA GLY A 2 21.58 20.80 -17.56
C GLY A 2 21.00 19.68 -18.42
N GLY A 3 21.64 18.52 -18.41
CA GLY A 3 21.27 17.37 -19.24
C GLY A 3 19.86 16.88 -18.93
N ILE A 4 19.01 16.86 -19.96
CA ILE A 4 17.59 16.44 -19.94
C ILE A 4 17.42 14.92 -19.67
N ALA A 5 18.52 14.17 -19.52
CA ALA A 5 18.55 12.70 -19.43
C ALA A 5 18.73 12.14 -18.01
N SER A 6 18.42 12.91 -16.96
CA SER A 6 18.83 12.57 -15.58
C SER A 6 17.72 12.08 -14.65
N ALA A 7 16.52 11.74 -15.12
CA ALA A 7 15.52 11.15 -14.23
C ALA A 7 15.95 9.74 -13.78
N PRO A 8 16.21 9.50 -12.47
CA PRO A 8 16.51 8.17 -11.97
C PRO A 8 15.25 7.31 -11.93
N ILE A 9 15.40 6.02 -12.19
CA ILE A 9 14.35 4.99 -12.14
C ILE A 9 14.71 3.83 -11.19
N ASN A 10 15.69 4.05 -10.31
CA ASN A 10 16.28 3.03 -9.45
C ASN A 10 15.27 2.41 -8.47
N GLU A 11 14.39 3.21 -7.88
CA GLU A 11 13.36 2.73 -6.94
C GLU A 11 12.30 1.91 -7.65
N ALA A 12 11.91 2.36 -8.85
CA ALA A 12 10.98 1.65 -9.71
C ALA A 12 11.53 0.27 -10.13
N VAL A 13 12.80 0.21 -10.50
CA VAL A 13 13.52 -1.03 -10.83
C VAL A 13 13.62 -1.95 -9.61
N PHE A 14 14.00 -1.40 -8.46
CA PHE A 14 14.06 -2.16 -7.21
C PHE A 14 12.70 -2.74 -6.82
N PHE A 15 11.63 -1.95 -6.94
CA PHE A 15 10.27 -2.41 -6.72
C PHE A 15 9.91 -3.58 -7.64
N LEU A 16 10.11 -3.45 -8.96
CA LEU A 16 9.80 -4.53 -9.91
C LEU A 16 10.63 -5.78 -9.63
N SER A 17 11.90 -5.65 -9.27
CA SER A 17 12.75 -6.80 -8.96
C SER A 17 12.20 -7.68 -7.84
N LYS A 18 11.44 -7.09 -6.90
CA LYS A 18 10.77 -7.80 -5.80
C LYS A 18 9.34 -8.20 -6.14
N ALA A 19 8.59 -7.30 -6.76
CA ALA A 19 7.14 -7.45 -6.95
C ALA A 19 6.76 -8.20 -8.24
N SER A 20 7.59 -8.10 -9.28
CA SER A 20 7.31 -8.64 -10.63
C SER A 20 8.60 -8.81 -11.44
N PRO A 21 9.45 -9.79 -11.12
CA PRO A 21 10.72 -10.00 -11.81
C PRO A 21 10.53 -10.33 -13.30
N GLU A 22 9.40 -10.95 -13.66
CA GLU A 22 9.05 -11.23 -15.06
C GLU A 22 8.85 -9.95 -15.89
N ASP A 23 8.13 -8.96 -15.33
CA ASP A 23 7.94 -7.66 -15.99
C ASP A 23 9.27 -6.93 -16.16
N LEU A 24 10.18 -7.03 -15.17
CA LEU A 24 11.51 -6.44 -15.27
C LEU A 24 12.34 -7.05 -16.41
N GLU A 25 12.31 -8.38 -16.56
CA GLU A 25 12.99 -9.05 -17.68
C GLU A 25 12.35 -8.68 -19.03
N GLN A 26 11.02 -8.54 -19.10
CA GLN A 26 10.35 -8.04 -20.30
C GLN A 26 10.80 -6.61 -20.65
N LEU A 27 10.92 -5.73 -19.67
CA LEU A 27 11.43 -4.36 -19.86
C LEU A 27 12.87 -4.35 -20.36
N LYS A 28 13.76 -5.19 -19.81
CA LYS A 28 15.15 -5.33 -20.27
C LYS A 28 15.26 -5.75 -21.73
N ASN A 29 14.35 -6.60 -22.18
CA ASN A 29 14.28 -7.03 -23.58
C ASN A 29 13.67 -5.97 -24.49
N SER A 30 12.73 -5.17 -23.97
CA SER A 30 12.02 -4.14 -24.74
C SER A 30 12.83 -2.85 -24.90
N PHE A 31 13.72 -2.54 -23.95
CA PHE A 31 14.50 -1.29 -23.91
C PHE A 31 16.00 -1.56 -23.74
N PRO A 32 16.67 -2.11 -24.77
CA PRO A 32 18.11 -2.41 -24.70
C PRO A 32 18.98 -1.19 -24.40
N GLU A 33 18.53 0.02 -24.75
CA GLU A 33 19.23 1.29 -24.53
C GLU A 33 19.37 1.71 -23.06
N ILE A 34 18.50 1.21 -22.17
CA ILE A 34 18.55 1.47 -20.72
C ILE A 34 18.77 0.19 -19.91
N LYS A 35 19.20 -0.90 -20.58
CA LYS A 35 19.33 -2.23 -19.97
C LYS A 35 20.20 -2.23 -18.72
N ASP A 36 21.27 -1.43 -18.70
CA ASP A 36 22.15 -1.32 -17.54
C ASP A 36 21.45 -0.67 -16.35
N GLU A 37 20.65 0.39 -16.57
CA GLU A 37 19.86 1.06 -15.53
C GLU A 37 18.73 0.18 -14.98
N LEU A 38 18.27 -0.81 -15.75
CA LEU A 38 17.26 -1.79 -15.34
C LEU A 38 17.82 -2.89 -14.42
N ASN A 39 19.09 -2.82 -14.03
CA ASN A 39 19.66 -3.67 -12.98
C ASN A 39 19.57 -2.97 -11.62
N PRO A 40 19.06 -3.65 -10.58
CA PRO A 40 18.97 -3.07 -9.24
C PRO A 40 20.32 -2.55 -8.73
N GLY A 41 20.33 -1.36 -8.11
CA GLY A 41 21.51 -0.77 -7.50
C GLY A 41 22.45 -0.02 -8.46
N ILE A 42 22.15 0.02 -9.77
CA ILE A 42 22.90 0.82 -10.73
C ILE A 42 22.28 2.23 -10.78
N MET A 43 23.08 3.25 -10.48
CA MET A 43 22.73 4.64 -10.75
C MET A 43 23.35 5.05 -12.08
N ALA A 44 22.53 5.61 -12.97
CA ALA A 44 23.02 6.20 -14.21
C ALA A 44 23.91 7.41 -13.88
N GLY A 45 25.15 7.38 -14.37
CA GLY A 45 26.03 8.55 -14.36
C GLY A 45 25.60 9.57 -15.42
N GLU A 46 26.15 10.78 -15.33
CA GLU A 46 26.02 11.76 -16.43
C GLU A 46 26.77 11.23 -17.65
N ALA A 47 26.03 10.82 -18.67
CA ALA A 47 26.58 10.45 -19.97
C ALA A 47 26.40 11.61 -20.95
N ASP A 48 27.44 11.89 -21.74
CA ASP A 48 27.38 12.83 -22.86
C ASP A 48 26.55 12.21 -23.99
N LEU A 49 25.23 12.34 -23.87
CA LEU A 49 24.27 11.83 -24.85
C LEU A 49 23.91 12.90 -25.86
N SER A 50 23.80 12.50 -27.14
CA SER A 50 23.19 13.38 -28.14
C SER A 50 21.73 13.67 -27.78
N PRO A 51 21.15 14.82 -28.18
CA PRO A 51 19.75 15.15 -27.89
C PRO A 51 18.74 14.08 -28.34
N ALA A 52 19.02 13.40 -29.46
CA ALA A 52 18.17 12.31 -29.96
C ALA A 52 18.23 11.05 -29.08
N GLN A 53 19.41 10.69 -28.57
CA GLN A 53 19.57 9.58 -27.63
C GLN A 53 18.91 9.91 -26.29
N ALA A 54 19.11 11.12 -25.77
CA ALA A 54 18.46 11.58 -24.54
C ALA A 54 16.93 11.48 -24.62
N ARG A 55 16.35 11.87 -25.77
CA ARG A 55 14.90 11.74 -26.02
C ARG A 55 14.42 10.28 -25.99
N THR A 56 15.18 9.39 -26.62
CA THR A 56 14.86 7.95 -26.68
C THR A 56 14.92 7.33 -25.28
N ILE A 57 15.99 7.60 -24.53
CA ILE A 57 16.18 7.13 -23.16
C ILE A 57 15.07 7.64 -22.24
N LEU A 58 14.70 8.92 -22.33
CA LEU A 58 13.65 9.48 -21.47
C LEU A 58 12.28 8.84 -21.76
N LYS A 59 11.99 8.53 -23.03
CA LYS A 59 10.77 7.82 -23.44
C LYS A 59 10.75 6.37 -22.92
N ALA A 60 11.88 5.67 -22.97
CA ALA A 60 12.02 4.33 -22.39
C ALA A 60 11.80 4.35 -20.87
N LYS A 61 12.43 5.30 -20.16
CA LYS A 61 12.24 5.51 -18.72
C LYS A 61 10.78 5.81 -18.36
N ALA A 62 10.11 6.63 -19.16
CA ALA A 62 8.68 6.92 -19.00
C ALA A 62 7.83 5.64 -19.07
N GLN A 63 8.10 4.76 -20.05
CA GLN A 63 7.39 3.49 -20.20
C GLN A 63 7.66 2.52 -19.05
N VAL A 64 8.91 2.48 -18.53
CA VAL A 64 9.24 1.73 -17.31
C VAL A 64 8.40 2.21 -16.13
N ILE A 65 8.32 3.52 -15.90
CA ILE A 65 7.49 4.08 -14.81
C ILE A 65 6.02 3.74 -14.99
N VAL A 66 5.47 3.76 -16.22
CA VAL A 66 4.08 3.35 -16.46
C VAL A 66 3.85 1.90 -16.04
N VAL A 67 4.74 0.97 -16.42
CA VAL A 67 4.64 -0.45 -16.02
C VAL A 67 4.70 -0.59 -14.50
N VAL A 68 5.64 0.10 -13.87
CA VAL A 68 5.81 0.11 -12.41
C VAL A 68 4.54 0.60 -11.72
N LEU A 69 4.04 1.78 -12.09
CA LEU A 69 2.86 2.38 -11.45
C LEU A 69 1.60 1.54 -11.66
N ASN A 70 1.44 0.90 -12.82
CA ASN A 70 0.34 -0.04 -13.05
C ASN A 70 0.42 -1.24 -12.11
N LYS A 71 1.61 -1.82 -11.93
CA LYS A 71 1.83 -2.90 -10.96
C LYS A 71 1.58 -2.44 -9.52
N THR A 72 1.98 -1.21 -9.21
CA THR A 72 1.75 -0.58 -7.92
C THR A 72 0.25 -0.36 -7.64
N ILE A 73 -0.53 0.07 -8.64
CA ILE A 73 -1.99 0.20 -8.54
C ILE A 73 -2.63 -1.17 -8.27
N GLU A 74 -2.20 -2.21 -8.99
CA GLU A 74 -2.69 -3.58 -8.82
C GLU A 74 -2.47 -4.07 -7.38
N LEU A 75 -1.24 -3.93 -6.85
CA LEU A 75 -0.92 -4.34 -5.48
C LEU A 75 -1.67 -3.51 -4.44
N SER A 76 -1.80 -2.20 -4.68
CA SER A 76 -2.58 -1.31 -3.82
C SER A 76 -4.05 -1.72 -3.75
N ASP A 77 -4.66 -2.12 -4.87
CA ASP A 77 -6.05 -2.60 -4.90
C ASP A 77 -6.24 -3.88 -4.08
N ARG A 78 -5.29 -4.82 -4.19
CA ARG A 78 -5.28 -6.04 -3.37
C ARG A 78 -5.17 -5.70 -1.88
N ALA A 79 -4.21 -4.84 -1.52
CA ALA A 79 -3.96 -4.40 -0.15
C ALA A 79 -5.17 -3.66 0.46
N LEU A 80 -5.77 -2.72 -0.27
CA LEU A 80 -6.98 -1.99 0.15
C LEU A 80 -8.17 -2.93 0.34
N SER A 81 -8.36 -3.91 -0.54
CA SER A 81 -9.42 -4.91 -0.41
C SER A 81 -9.26 -5.71 0.88
N GLN A 82 -8.05 -6.22 1.17
CA GLN A 82 -7.75 -6.96 2.39
C GLN A 82 -7.93 -6.10 3.65
N ALA A 83 -7.38 -4.89 3.65
CA ALA A 83 -7.52 -3.95 4.76
C ALA A 83 -9.00 -3.61 5.02
N SER A 84 -9.79 -3.35 3.98
CA SER A 84 -11.22 -3.04 4.12
C SER A 84 -12.02 -4.20 4.73
N ARG A 85 -11.65 -5.45 4.42
CA ARG A 85 -12.31 -6.65 4.97
C ARG A 85 -11.99 -6.78 6.46
N LYS A 86 -10.71 -6.62 6.83
CA LYS A 86 -10.29 -6.68 8.24
C LYS A 86 -10.86 -5.53 9.07
N MET A 87 -10.88 -4.30 8.56
CA MET A 87 -11.52 -3.17 9.25
C MET A 87 -13.01 -3.42 9.48
N ARG A 88 -13.72 -3.98 8.49
CA ARG A 88 -15.14 -4.35 8.63
C ARG A 88 -15.34 -5.46 9.66
N PHE A 89 -14.46 -6.46 9.69
CA PHE A 89 -14.49 -7.53 10.68
C PHE A 89 -14.25 -6.98 12.09
N GLY A 90 -13.18 -6.21 12.30
CA GLY A 90 -12.85 -5.59 13.59
C GLY A 90 -14.00 -4.73 14.13
N ARG A 91 -14.60 -3.88 13.29
CA ARG A 91 -15.76 -3.06 13.66
C ARG A 91 -16.98 -3.91 14.07
N ARG A 92 -17.29 -4.97 13.33
CA ARG A 92 -18.40 -5.87 13.66
C ARG A 92 -18.17 -6.60 14.98
N THR A 93 -16.97 -7.11 15.20
CA THR A 93 -16.58 -7.78 16.46
C THR A 93 -16.67 -6.82 17.64
N ARG A 94 -16.18 -5.58 17.48
CA ARG A 94 -16.28 -4.54 18.50
C ARG A 94 -17.73 -4.19 18.84
N MET A 95 -18.57 -3.95 17.84
CA MET A 95 -19.99 -3.67 18.05
C MET A 95 -20.70 -4.84 18.74
N GLY A 96 -20.45 -6.07 18.29
CA GLY A 96 -21.00 -7.27 18.92
C GLY A 96 -20.57 -7.42 20.38
N GLY A 97 -19.28 -7.21 20.66
CA GLY A 97 -18.74 -7.21 22.03
C GLY A 97 -19.41 -6.17 22.92
N GLN A 98 -19.54 -4.93 22.44
CA GLN A 98 -20.21 -3.86 23.17
C GLN A 98 -21.68 -4.17 23.47
N VAL A 99 -22.42 -4.73 22.51
CA VAL A 99 -23.81 -5.15 22.74
C VAL A 99 -23.88 -6.24 23.81
N ILE A 100 -23.04 -7.26 23.71
CA ILE A 100 -22.97 -8.35 24.71
C ILE A 100 -22.62 -7.79 26.10
N THR A 101 -21.67 -6.85 26.18
CA THR A 101 -21.31 -6.20 27.44
C THR A 101 -22.49 -5.45 28.04
N VAL A 102 -23.21 -4.64 27.26
CA VAL A 102 -24.37 -3.87 27.75
C VAL A 102 -25.50 -4.77 28.21
N VAL A 103 -25.78 -5.85 27.48
CA VAL A 103 -26.79 -6.85 27.86
C VAL A 103 -26.37 -7.58 29.13
N GLY A 104 -25.09 -7.99 29.22
CA GLY A 104 -24.54 -8.66 30.39
C GLY A 104 -24.57 -7.78 31.65
N THR A 105 -24.11 -6.52 31.56
CA THR A 105 -24.13 -5.60 32.69
C THR A 105 -25.54 -5.28 33.16
N SER A 106 -26.48 -5.09 32.21
CA SER A 106 -27.89 -4.88 32.53
C SER A 106 -28.53 -6.11 33.18
N GLY A 107 -28.19 -7.31 32.72
CA GLY A 107 -28.62 -8.59 33.30
C GLY A 107 -28.13 -8.79 34.73
N VAL A 108 -26.87 -8.42 35.02
CA VAL A 108 -26.32 -8.46 36.39
C VAL A 108 -27.14 -7.56 37.32
N LEU A 109 -27.43 -6.32 36.90
CA LEU A 109 -28.22 -5.38 37.70
C LEU A 109 -29.65 -5.90 37.98
N ALA A 110 -30.31 -6.46 36.97
CA ALA A 110 -31.64 -7.04 37.13
C ALA A 110 -31.65 -8.27 38.06
N ALA A 111 -30.65 -9.15 37.92
CA ALA A 111 -30.53 -10.36 38.73
C ALA A 111 -30.28 -10.05 40.23
N ILE A 112 -29.51 -8.99 40.51
CA ILE A 112 -29.31 -8.48 41.88
C ILE A 112 -30.65 -7.99 42.45
N GLY A 113 -31.47 -7.30 41.66
CA GLY A 113 -32.80 -6.83 42.09
C GLY A 113 -33.80 -7.94 42.41
N ILE A 114 -33.68 -9.12 41.78
CA ILE A 114 -34.59 -10.28 41.94
C ILE A 114 -33.96 -11.38 42.84
N THR A 115 -32.81 -11.11 43.47
CA THR A 115 -32.08 -12.01 44.38
C THR A 115 -31.76 -13.42 43.83
N GLN A 116 -31.63 -13.57 42.50
CA GLN A 116 -31.28 -14.83 41.85
C GLN A 116 -29.77 -14.90 41.51
N ASN A 117 -28.99 -15.49 42.41
CA ASN A 117 -27.52 -15.56 42.30
C ASN A 117 -27.03 -16.24 41.01
N GLY A 118 -27.73 -17.27 40.51
CA GLY A 118 -27.33 -17.97 39.28
C GLY A 118 -27.41 -17.09 38.02
N LEU A 119 -28.45 -16.25 37.94
CA LEU A 119 -28.64 -15.32 36.83
C LEU A 119 -27.62 -14.18 36.84
N ALA A 120 -27.22 -13.74 38.03
CA ALA A 120 -26.17 -12.74 38.20
C ALA A 120 -24.81 -13.27 37.69
N ILE A 121 -24.45 -14.51 38.02
CA ILE A 121 -23.20 -15.15 37.56
C ILE A 121 -23.20 -15.30 36.03
N ALA A 122 -24.29 -15.82 35.44
CA ALA A 122 -24.39 -15.98 33.98
C ALA A 122 -24.25 -14.64 33.24
N SER A 123 -24.89 -13.59 33.76
CA SER A 123 -24.84 -12.25 33.18
C SER A 123 -23.44 -11.62 33.30
N ALA A 124 -22.73 -11.88 34.41
CA ALA A 124 -21.36 -11.42 34.61
C ALA A 124 -20.37 -12.11 33.64
N ILE A 125 -20.55 -13.41 33.38
CA ILE A 125 -19.76 -14.15 32.37
C ILE A 125 -20.02 -13.57 30.98
N LEU A 126 -21.27 -13.32 30.62
CA LEU A 126 -21.61 -12.68 29.34
C LEU A 126 -20.96 -11.29 29.23
N ALA A 127 -21.03 -10.47 30.26
CA ALA A 127 -20.39 -9.16 30.28
C ALA A 127 -18.87 -9.25 30.06
N LEU A 128 -18.21 -10.22 30.71
CA LEU A 128 -16.78 -10.46 30.56
C LEU A 128 -16.42 -10.90 29.12
N LEU A 129 -17.19 -11.82 28.54
CA LEU A 129 -16.99 -12.26 27.16
C LEU A 129 -17.18 -11.11 26.17
N GLY A 130 -18.18 -10.25 26.38
CA GLY A 130 -18.40 -9.04 25.59
C GLY A 130 -17.20 -8.08 25.66
N SER A 131 -16.67 -7.84 26.87
CA SER A 131 -15.50 -6.97 27.07
C SER A 131 -14.25 -7.55 26.43
N LEU A 132 -14.04 -8.87 26.52
CA LEU A 132 -12.92 -9.55 25.88
C LEU A 132 -13.02 -9.49 24.34
N ALA A 133 -14.22 -9.66 23.78
CA ALA A 133 -14.47 -9.47 22.36
C ALA A 133 -14.22 -8.02 21.90
N ALA A 134 -14.59 -7.03 22.72
CA ALA A 134 -14.31 -5.62 22.45
C ALA A 134 -12.80 -5.32 22.44
N ILE A 135 -12.05 -5.83 23.43
CA ILE A 135 -10.58 -5.72 23.50
C ILE A 135 -9.93 -6.39 22.30
N LEU A 136 -10.38 -7.59 21.92
CA LEU A 136 -9.88 -8.27 20.72
C LEU A 136 -10.15 -7.44 19.46
N GLY A 137 -11.32 -6.81 19.35
CA GLY A 137 -11.64 -5.88 18.27
C GLY A 137 -10.66 -4.70 18.19
N GLU A 138 -10.34 -4.08 19.32
CA GLU A 138 -9.34 -3.00 19.41
C GLU A 138 -7.93 -3.49 19.08
N TYR A 139 -7.56 -4.69 19.52
CA TYR A 139 -6.29 -5.31 19.16
C TYR A 139 -6.19 -5.49 17.65
N PHE A 140 -7.22 -6.01 16.98
CA PHE A 140 -7.23 -6.14 15.51
C PHE A 140 -7.13 -4.80 14.77
N GLU A 141 -7.62 -3.70 15.34
CA GLU A 141 -7.45 -2.35 14.78
C GLU A 141 -6.03 -1.79 15.01
N GLN A 142 -5.36 -2.22 16.10
CA GLN A 142 -4.00 -1.79 16.51
C GLN A 142 -2.86 -2.72 16.08
N ILE A 143 -3.12 -3.86 15.43
CA ILE A 143 -2.09 -4.86 15.04
C ILE A 143 -1.03 -4.28 14.08
N VAL A 144 -1.21 -3.08 13.51
CA VAL A 144 -0.13 -2.44 12.78
C VAL A 144 0.69 -1.55 13.71
N ASP A 145 1.98 -1.86 13.78
CA ASP A 145 3.00 -1.35 14.69
C ASP A 145 2.74 0.10 15.19
N LYS A 146 2.81 0.32 16.52
CA LYS A 146 2.55 1.63 17.15
C LYS A 146 3.37 2.78 16.56
N LYS A 147 4.50 2.46 15.90
CA LYS A 147 5.36 3.43 15.22
C LYS A 147 4.88 3.82 13.81
N GLN A 148 4.09 2.98 13.14
CA GLN A 148 3.76 3.13 11.72
C GLN A 148 2.35 3.66 11.48
N GLY A 149 1.49 3.65 12.51
CA GLY A 149 0.12 4.13 12.45
C GLY A 149 -0.90 2.99 12.43
N GLY A 150 -2.12 3.25 12.89
CA GLY A 150 -3.18 2.23 12.88
C GLY A 150 -3.58 1.79 11.46
N LEU A 151 -4.29 0.66 11.35
CA LEU A 151 -4.72 0.10 10.06
C LEU A 151 -5.46 1.13 9.16
N ASN A 152 -6.19 2.07 9.76
CA ASN A 152 -6.87 3.15 9.05
C ASN A 152 -5.90 4.14 8.40
N GLU A 153 -4.81 4.50 9.07
CA GLU A 153 -3.81 5.42 8.52
C GLU A 153 -3.11 4.81 7.32
N ILE A 154 -2.74 3.53 7.42
CA ILE A 154 -2.09 2.80 6.33
C ILE A 154 -3.06 2.61 5.16
N PHE A 155 -4.33 2.32 5.43
CA PHE A 155 -5.37 2.30 4.40
C PHE A 155 -5.44 3.64 3.64
N LEU A 156 -5.44 4.77 4.36
CA LEU A 156 -5.48 6.10 3.76
C LEU A 156 -4.20 6.41 2.97
N ARG A 157 -3.02 6.02 3.47
CA ARG A 157 -1.75 6.18 2.75
C ARG A 157 -1.76 5.42 1.43
N ILE A 158 -2.16 4.16 1.43
CA ILE A 158 -2.24 3.34 0.21
C ILE A 158 -3.30 3.88 -0.75
N ALA A 159 -4.47 4.29 -0.25
CA ALA A 159 -5.51 4.87 -1.10
C ALA A 159 -5.03 6.16 -1.78
N THR A 160 -4.34 7.02 -1.03
CA THR A 160 -3.76 8.27 -1.54
C THR A 160 -2.67 7.99 -2.57
N ALA A 161 -1.77 7.07 -2.26
CA ALA A 161 -0.65 6.74 -3.12
C ALA A 161 -1.12 6.05 -4.41
N ARG A 162 -2.12 5.14 -4.34
CA ARG A 162 -2.81 4.59 -5.52
C ARG A 162 -3.42 5.68 -6.39
N HIS A 163 -4.11 6.65 -5.78
CA HIS A 163 -4.72 7.75 -6.53
C HIS A 163 -3.67 8.59 -7.26
N LYS A 164 -2.56 8.92 -6.58
CA LYS A 164 -1.41 9.60 -7.21
C LYS A 164 -0.83 8.78 -8.35
N ALA A 165 -0.67 7.47 -8.17
CA ALA A 165 -0.13 6.57 -9.21
C ALA A 165 -1.00 6.60 -10.47
N VAL A 166 -2.33 6.57 -10.32
CA VAL A 166 -3.28 6.68 -11.45
C VAL A 166 -3.12 8.01 -12.20
N ILE A 167 -2.97 9.12 -11.47
CA ILE A 167 -2.80 10.45 -12.08
C ILE A 167 -1.48 10.49 -12.84
N ILE A 168 -0.37 10.13 -12.20
CA ILE A 168 0.98 10.16 -12.80
C ILE A 168 1.02 9.26 -14.04
N THR A 169 0.47 8.06 -13.98
CA THR A 169 0.41 7.13 -15.12
C THR A 169 -0.28 7.78 -16.32
N LYS A 170 -1.47 8.34 -16.13
CA LYS A 170 -2.22 9.00 -17.21
C LYS A 170 -1.48 10.21 -17.78
N THR A 171 -0.81 10.97 -16.91
CA THR A 171 0.00 12.11 -17.32
C THR A 171 1.17 11.66 -18.20
N ILE A 172 1.93 10.64 -17.78
CA ILE A 172 3.03 10.08 -18.57
C ILE A 172 2.55 9.51 -19.89
N GLU A 173 1.45 8.74 -19.89
CA GLU A 173 0.84 8.22 -21.12
C GLU A 173 0.43 9.33 -22.09
N THR A 174 0.00 10.48 -21.57
CA THR A 174 -0.33 11.66 -22.38
C THR A 174 0.94 12.25 -23.01
N TYR A 175 2.00 12.46 -22.22
CA TYR A 175 3.30 12.91 -22.74
C TYR A 175 3.85 11.97 -23.84
N ILE A 176 3.79 10.65 -23.62
CA ILE A 176 4.25 9.64 -24.58
C ILE A 176 3.45 9.68 -25.89
N ARG A 177 2.12 9.80 -25.78
CA ARG A 177 1.19 9.80 -26.92
C ARG A 177 1.32 11.03 -27.80
N GLU A 178 1.42 12.20 -27.16
CA GLU A 178 1.60 13.49 -27.84
C GLU A 178 3.07 13.73 -28.24
N ASP A 179 3.96 12.77 -27.96
CA ASP A 179 5.40 12.82 -28.22
C ASP A 179 6.11 14.06 -27.60
N ILE A 180 5.56 14.57 -26.49
CA ILE A 180 6.08 15.72 -25.74
C ILE A 180 7.19 15.23 -24.81
N ILE A 181 8.44 15.56 -25.16
CA ILE A 181 9.62 15.17 -24.39
C ILE A 181 10.32 16.44 -23.89
N ASP A 182 9.91 16.91 -22.72
CA ASP A 182 10.39 18.12 -22.08
C ASP A 182 10.72 17.88 -20.59
N SER A 183 11.04 18.95 -19.87
CA SER A 183 11.30 18.90 -18.43
C SER A 183 10.08 18.47 -17.61
N GLY A 184 8.85 18.67 -18.12
CA GLY A 184 7.63 18.25 -17.45
C GLY A 184 7.51 16.73 -17.38
N LEU A 185 7.84 16.04 -18.47
CA LEU A 185 7.94 14.57 -18.47
C LEU A 185 9.01 14.10 -17.49
N GLU A 186 10.20 14.72 -17.48
CA GLU A 186 11.28 14.38 -16.57
C GLU A 186 10.86 14.50 -15.10
N THR A 187 10.21 15.61 -14.72
CA THR A 187 9.65 15.79 -13.38
C THR A 187 8.62 14.71 -13.05
N THR A 188 7.72 14.40 -13.99
CA THR A 188 6.68 13.38 -13.77
C THR A 188 7.27 11.98 -13.59
N ILE A 189 8.35 11.64 -14.29
CA ILE A 189 9.10 10.38 -14.10
C ILE A 189 9.69 10.33 -12.68
N ARG A 190 10.32 11.42 -12.22
CA ARG A 190 10.90 11.49 -10.87
C ARG A 190 9.84 11.32 -9.78
N GLU A 191 8.69 11.96 -9.94
CA GLU A 191 7.54 11.80 -9.04
C GLU A 191 7.03 10.36 -9.03
N GLY A 192 6.93 9.72 -10.20
CA GLY A 192 6.57 8.30 -10.32
C GLY A 192 7.57 7.37 -9.64
N ASN A 193 8.87 7.62 -9.80
CA ASN A 193 9.93 6.86 -9.16
C ASN A 193 9.86 6.98 -7.62
N ALA A 194 9.76 8.19 -7.08
CA ALA A 194 9.62 8.41 -5.64
C ALA A 194 8.34 7.79 -5.06
N LEU A 195 7.23 7.84 -5.81
CA LEU A 195 5.98 7.22 -5.39
C LEU A 195 6.08 5.68 -5.32
N SER A 196 6.87 5.07 -6.20
CA SER A 196 7.08 3.62 -6.18
C SER A 196 7.76 3.15 -4.88
N GLU A 197 8.71 3.94 -4.34
CA GLU A 197 9.34 3.69 -3.04
C GLU A 197 8.33 3.78 -1.88
N GLU A 198 7.54 4.86 -1.86
CA GLU A 198 6.51 5.10 -0.84
C GLU A 198 5.52 3.92 -0.78
N ILE A 199 5.05 3.47 -1.95
CA ILE A 199 4.05 2.40 -2.02
C ILE A 199 4.66 1.04 -1.69
N THR A 200 5.90 0.78 -2.12
CA THR A 200 6.64 -0.42 -1.74
C THR A 200 6.62 -0.61 -0.23
N SER A 201 7.04 0.40 0.52
CA SER A 201 7.08 0.36 1.98
C SER A 201 5.70 0.08 2.59
N ASN A 202 4.66 0.80 2.13
CA ASN A 202 3.31 0.68 2.69
C ASN A 202 2.61 -0.65 2.36
N VAL A 203 2.78 -1.16 1.13
CA VAL A 203 2.15 -2.40 0.67
C VAL A 203 2.77 -3.62 1.35
N TYR A 204 4.11 -3.67 1.47
CA TYR A 204 4.77 -4.78 2.17
C TYR A 204 4.41 -4.80 3.65
N GLN A 205 4.27 -3.65 4.32
CA GLN A 205 3.78 -3.59 5.70
C GLN A 205 2.38 -4.21 5.85
N ILE A 206 1.49 -3.97 4.89
CA ILE A 206 0.16 -4.59 4.90
C ILE A 206 0.25 -6.10 4.73
N PHE A 207 1.02 -6.59 3.76
CA PHE A 207 1.14 -8.02 3.53
C PHE A 207 1.80 -8.74 4.69
N GLU A 208 2.88 -8.18 5.28
CA GLU A 208 3.51 -8.73 6.48
C GLU A 208 2.54 -8.76 7.67
N ALA A 209 1.82 -7.67 7.92
CA ALA A 209 0.81 -7.62 8.99
C ALA A 209 -0.33 -8.65 8.78
N PHE A 210 -0.56 -9.09 7.55
CA PHE A 210 -1.61 -10.03 7.21
C PHE A 210 -1.13 -11.49 7.09
N ASP A 211 0.12 -11.73 6.69
CA ASP A 211 0.71 -13.07 6.64
C ASP A 211 1.02 -13.60 8.04
N VAL A 212 1.45 -12.73 8.98
CA VAL A 212 1.64 -13.11 10.40
C VAL A 212 0.34 -13.63 11.03
N THR A 213 -0.84 -13.20 10.54
CA THR A 213 -2.13 -13.71 11.03
C THR A 213 -2.56 -15.06 10.46
N HIS A 214 -1.92 -15.57 9.39
CA HIS A 214 -2.26 -16.85 8.76
C HIS A 214 -1.17 -17.93 8.90
N GLY A 215 0.00 -17.60 9.45
CA GLY A 215 1.11 -18.52 9.69
C GLY A 215 1.02 -19.36 10.97
N ARG A 216 -0.16 -19.63 11.51
CA ARG A 216 -0.38 -20.51 12.68
C ARG A 216 -1.57 -21.43 12.49
#